data_AF-A0A924CUA7-F1
#
_entry.id   AF-A0A924CUA7-F1
#
_cell.length_a   1.000
_cell.length_b   1.000
_cell.length_c   1.000
_cell.angle_alpha   90.00
_cell.angle_beta   90.00
_cell.angle_gamma   90.00
#
_symmetry.space_group_name_H-M   'P 1'
#
loop_
_entity.id
_entity.type
_entity.pdbx_description
1 polymer ?
#
loop_
_entity_poly.entity_id
_entity_poly.type
_entity_poly.pdbx_seq_one_letter_code
_entity_poly.pdbx_strand_id
1 'polypeptide(L)'
;MSDEFHKPTQFSGAKFESMVGGEDPAQISRMAHETAQALVARVRTSTDAGIIDRLVEFTDVHGIDAIAELWSRAGARSLPGALWRVYLLRALIRQDPDGTALLYQRGTELVATIDQVVAGATIPTGPTEIVAVADEILRGLFRGDFAVALERAAAFCRVAAVGATSVADDAETLNPQRGSDLTAK
;
A
#
# COMPACT_ATOMS: atom_id res chain seq x y z
N MET A 1 -15.25 35.09 -12.72
CA MET A 1 -15.32 34.49 -14.06
C MET A 1 -13.99 33.84 -14.30
N SER A 2 -13.94 32.51 -14.28
CA SER A 2 -12.72 31.75 -14.59
C SER A 2 -12.57 31.73 -16.11
N ASP A 3 -11.62 32.51 -16.63
CA ASP A 3 -11.21 32.39 -18.04
C ASP A 3 -10.53 31.03 -18.20
N GLU A 4 -11.25 30.08 -18.79
CA GLU A 4 -10.71 28.77 -19.16
C GLU A 4 -9.81 28.95 -20.39
N PHE A 5 -8.50 28.81 -20.19
CA PHE A 5 -7.54 28.96 -21.28
C PHE A 5 -7.44 27.65 -22.08
N HIS A 6 -7.96 27.65 -23.31
CA HIS A 6 -7.87 26.49 -24.22
C HIS A 6 -6.47 26.21 -24.79
N LYS A 7 -5.45 27.00 -24.42
CA LYS A 7 -4.04 26.82 -24.80
C LYS A 7 -3.11 27.42 -23.75
N PRO A 8 -1.84 26.96 -23.65
CA PRO A 8 -0.86 27.54 -22.73
C PRO A 8 -0.76 29.05 -22.93
N THR A 9 -0.96 29.80 -21.85
CA THR A 9 -0.94 31.27 -21.84
C THR A 9 0.30 31.74 -21.11
N GLN A 10 1.02 32.69 -21.69
CA GLN A 10 2.18 33.29 -21.03
C GLN A 10 1.71 34.27 -19.96
N PHE A 11 2.17 34.06 -18.72
CA PHE A 11 1.95 34.99 -17.62
C PHE A 11 3.16 35.92 -17.47
N SER A 12 2.92 37.14 -17.00
CA SER A 12 4.01 38.03 -16.58
C SER A 12 4.68 37.47 -15.32
N GLY A 13 5.97 37.79 -15.12
CA GLY A 13 6.74 37.32 -13.95
C GLY A 13 6.03 37.63 -12.62
N ALA A 14 5.54 38.86 -12.45
CA ALA A 14 4.80 39.26 -11.25
C ALA A 14 3.49 38.47 -11.02
N LYS A 15 2.79 38.05 -12.10
CA LYS A 15 1.59 37.21 -12.00
C LYS A 15 1.92 35.75 -11.72
N PHE A 16 3.09 35.29 -12.15
CA PHE A 16 3.57 33.94 -11.84
C PHE A 16 4.09 33.85 -10.41
N GLU A 17 4.84 34.85 -9.94
CA GLU A 17 5.35 34.94 -8.57
C GLU A 17 4.24 35.08 -7.51
N SER A 18 3.08 35.64 -7.88
CA SER A 18 1.92 35.71 -6.98
C SER A 18 1.15 34.39 -6.88
N MET A 19 1.44 33.40 -7.73
CA MET A 19 0.88 32.05 -7.57
C MET A 19 1.63 31.32 -6.46
N VAL A 20 0.91 30.93 -5.42
CA VAL A 20 1.45 30.07 -4.35
C VAL A 20 1.82 28.72 -4.96
N GLY A 21 3.12 28.47 -5.11
CA GLY A 21 3.64 27.16 -5.50
C GLY A 21 3.41 26.12 -4.41
N GLY A 22 3.45 24.84 -4.79
CA GLY A 22 3.52 23.74 -3.83
C GLY A 22 4.86 23.70 -3.10
N GLU A 23 4.95 22.86 -2.08
CA GLU A 23 6.23 22.54 -1.44
C GLU A 23 7.25 22.01 -2.45
N ASP A 24 8.54 22.28 -2.20
CA ASP A 24 9.63 21.83 -3.06
C ASP A 24 9.64 20.28 -3.15
N PRO A 25 9.43 19.70 -4.35
CA PRO A 25 9.46 18.24 -4.52
C PRO A 25 10.78 17.59 -4.07
N ALA A 26 11.91 18.31 -4.17
CA ALA A 26 13.19 17.83 -3.70
C ALA A 26 13.23 17.74 -2.17
N GLN A 27 12.61 18.69 -1.47
CA GLN A 27 12.48 18.67 -0.02
C GLN A 27 11.58 17.53 0.45
N ILE A 28 10.40 17.35 -0.16
CA ILE A 28 9.48 16.24 0.15
C ILE A 28 10.20 14.90 -0.03
N SER A 29 10.88 14.72 -1.17
CA SER A 29 11.61 13.49 -1.47
C SER A 29 12.73 13.22 -0.47
N ARG A 30 13.47 14.26 -0.07
CA ARG A 30 14.54 14.15 0.92
C ARG A 30 13.99 13.74 2.28
N MET A 31 12.93 14.40 2.75
CA MET A 31 12.28 14.06 4.03
C MET A 31 11.79 12.61 4.03
N ALA A 32 11.17 12.15 2.94
CA ALA A 32 10.72 10.76 2.82
C ALA A 32 11.89 9.76 2.97
N HIS A 33 13.02 10.02 2.31
CA HIS A 33 14.19 9.14 2.39
C HIS A 33 14.86 9.18 3.76
N GLU A 34 15.06 10.36 4.34
CA GLU A 34 15.70 10.53 5.65
C GLU A 34 14.87 9.86 6.75
N THR A 35 13.55 10.05 6.76
CA THR A 35 12.65 9.43 7.75
C THR A 35 12.59 7.92 7.63
N ALA A 36 12.50 7.37 6.41
CA ALA A 36 12.52 5.93 6.19
C ALA A 36 13.85 5.29 6.59
N GLN A 37 14.98 5.92 6.25
CA GLN A 37 16.31 5.46 6.63
C GLN A 37 16.50 5.50 8.15
N ALA A 38 16.12 6.61 8.79
CA ALA A 38 16.20 6.77 10.23
C ALA A 38 15.37 5.68 10.96
N LEU A 39 14.16 5.38 10.49
CA LEU A 39 13.31 4.34 11.06
C LEU A 39 13.98 2.96 10.99
N VAL A 40 14.44 2.55 9.80
CA VAL A 40 15.08 1.25 9.60
C VAL A 40 16.38 1.14 10.40
N ALA A 41 17.19 2.20 10.41
CA ALA A 41 18.42 2.26 11.19
C ALA A 41 18.14 2.15 12.70
N ARG A 42 17.10 2.84 13.19
CA ARG A 42 16.69 2.80 14.60
C ARG A 42 16.26 1.42 15.03
N VAL A 43 15.54 0.67 14.19
CA VAL A 43 15.14 -0.70 14.50
C VAL A 43 16.35 -1.63 14.54
N ARG A 44 17.25 -1.54 13.56
CA ARG A 44 18.45 -2.39 13.48
C ARG A 44 19.42 -2.20 14.66
N THR A 45 19.45 -1.00 15.25
CA THR A 45 20.33 -0.66 16.37
C THR A 45 19.65 -0.76 17.73
N SER A 46 18.33 -1.00 17.76
CA SER A 46 17.57 -1.07 19.00
C SER A 46 17.84 -2.35 19.77
N THR A 47 18.00 -2.25 21.09
CA THR A 47 17.97 -3.39 22.03
C THR A 47 16.57 -3.66 22.59
N ASP A 48 15.61 -2.80 22.26
CA ASP A 48 14.23 -2.88 22.72
C ASP A 48 13.44 -3.92 21.93
N ALA A 49 13.07 -5.02 22.59
CA ALA A 49 12.34 -6.13 21.99
C ALA A 49 10.95 -5.74 21.47
N GLY A 50 10.32 -4.70 22.03
CA GLY A 50 8.97 -4.25 21.67
C GLY A 50 8.93 -3.14 20.61
N ILE A 51 10.07 -2.79 19.99
CA ILE A 51 10.09 -1.72 18.97
C ILE A 51 9.30 -2.11 17.73
N ILE A 52 9.40 -3.36 17.29
CA ILE A 52 8.74 -3.83 16.07
C ILE A 52 7.22 -3.86 16.27
N ASP A 53 6.74 -4.35 17.42
CA ASP A 53 5.30 -4.40 17.68
C ASP A 53 4.69 -3.00 17.71
N ARG A 54 5.36 -2.03 18.34
CA ARG A 54 4.93 -0.62 18.29
C ARG A 54 4.89 -0.03 16.89
N LEU A 55 5.80 -0.44 15.99
CA LEU A 55 5.79 0.02 14.61
C LEU A 55 4.65 -0.60 13.80
N VAL A 56 4.38 -1.88 14.02
CA VAL A 56 3.25 -2.59 13.40
C VAL A 56 1.93 -2.00 13.87
N GLU A 57 1.79 -1.75 15.18
CA GLU A 57 0.59 -1.21 15.82
C GLU A 57 0.45 0.31 15.62
N PHE A 58 1.48 1.00 15.12
CA PHE A 58 1.47 2.46 14.95
C PHE A 58 0.24 2.94 14.17
N THR A 59 -0.06 2.28 13.04
CA THR A 59 -1.22 2.65 12.21
C THR A 59 -2.55 2.23 12.83
N ASP A 60 -2.56 1.30 13.78
CA ASP A 60 -3.77 0.91 14.50
C ASP A 60 -4.20 2.01 15.49
N VAL A 61 -3.22 2.73 16.05
CA VAL A 61 -3.46 3.81 17.02
C VAL A 61 -3.61 5.18 16.35
N HIS A 62 -2.81 5.45 15.33
CA HIS A 62 -2.71 6.79 14.72
C HIS A 62 -3.33 6.89 13.32
N GLY A 63 -3.81 5.77 12.77
CA GLY A 63 -4.25 5.71 11.37
C GLY A 63 -3.08 5.68 10.39
N ILE A 64 -3.42 5.54 9.11
CA ILE A 64 -2.43 5.47 8.02
C ILE A 64 -1.94 6.85 7.57
N ASP A 65 -2.68 7.92 7.89
CA ASP A 65 -2.46 9.28 7.36
C ASP A 65 -1.08 9.84 7.73
N ALA A 66 -0.62 9.63 8.97
CA ALA A 66 0.71 10.07 9.39
C ALA A 66 1.83 9.43 8.55
N ILE A 67 1.66 8.18 8.13
CA ILE A 67 2.61 7.50 7.24
C ILE A 67 2.43 7.97 5.79
N ALA A 68 1.19 8.29 5.40
CA ALA A 68 0.86 8.81 4.08
C ALA A 68 1.50 10.19 3.84
N GLU A 69 1.45 11.09 4.82
CA GLU A 69 2.08 12.41 4.76
C GLU A 69 3.58 12.31 4.46
N LEU A 70 4.25 11.31 5.03
CA LEU A 70 5.69 11.11 4.85
C LEU A 70 6.02 10.44 3.52
N TRP A 71 5.31 9.38 3.13
CA TRP A 71 5.79 8.44 2.11
C TRP A 71 4.84 8.19 0.93
N SER A 72 3.60 8.69 0.94
CA SER A 72 2.63 8.41 -0.13
C SER A 72 3.10 8.85 -1.52
N ARG A 73 3.89 9.93 -1.58
CA ARG A 73 4.46 10.50 -2.82
C ARG A 73 5.78 9.85 -3.24
N ALA A 74 6.32 8.95 -2.44
CA ALA A 74 7.60 8.31 -2.73
C ALA A 74 7.50 7.33 -3.90
N GLY A 75 8.53 7.34 -4.75
CA GLY A 75 8.61 6.46 -5.92
C GLY A 75 8.56 4.98 -5.53
N ALA A 76 7.87 4.16 -6.32
CA ALA A 76 7.63 2.75 -6.00
C ALA A 76 8.90 1.91 -5.77
N ARG A 77 10.00 2.27 -6.43
CA ARG A 77 11.31 1.58 -6.35
C ARG A 77 12.27 2.22 -5.34
N SER A 78 11.74 2.94 -4.35
CA SER A 78 12.50 3.54 -3.25
C SER A 78 12.16 2.85 -1.92
N LEU A 79 13.04 2.95 -0.93
CA LEU A 79 12.78 2.47 0.43
C LEU A 79 11.46 3.05 1.02
N PRO A 80 11.24 4.38 1.08
CA PRO A 80 9.98 4.92 1.58
C PRO A 80 8.77 4.45 0.77
N GLY A 81 8.90 4.33 -0.56
CA GLY A 81 7.79 3.85 -1.41
C GLY A 81 7.43 2.38 -1.19
N ALA A 82 8.42 1.53 -0.86
CA ALA A 82 8.20 0.15 -0.49
C ALA A 82 7.54 0.03 0.89
N LEU A 83 8.05 0.76 1.89
CA LEU A 83 7.45 0.82 3.23
C LEU A 83 5.99 1.28 3.16
N TRP A 84 5.73 2.38 2.43
CA TRP A 84 4.37 2.91 2.22
C TRP A 84 3.41 1.84 1.73
N ARG A 85 3.78 1.10 0.68
CA ARG A 85 2.90 0.09 0.06
C ARG A 85 2.58 -1.07 0.99
N VAL A 86 3.53 -1.48 1.83
CA VAL A 86 3.28 -2.56 2.79
C VAL A 86 2.42 -2.08 3.97
N TYR A 87 2.63 -0.85 4.46
CA TYR A 87 1.72 -0.24 5.45
C TYR A 87 0.30 -0.08 4.87
N LEU A 88 0.19 0.39 3.64
CA LEU A 88 -1.09 0.53 2.94
C LEU A 88 -1.77 -0.82 2.75
N LEU A 89 -1.03 -1.86 2.32
CA LEU A 89 -1.56 -3.21 2.19
C LEU A 89 -2.15 -3.72 3.50
N ARG A 90 -1.42 -3.55 4.61
CA ARG A 90 -1.92 -3.93 5.95
C ARG A 90 -3.18 -3.13 6.33
N ALA A 91 -3.18 -1.83 6.08
CA ALA A 91 -4.33 -0.97 6.39
C ALA A 91 -5.58 -1.41 5.61
N LEU A 92 -5.45 -1.71 4.32
CA LEU A 92 -6.55 -2.19 3.48
C LEU A 92 -7.09 -3.55 3.97
N ILE A 93 -6.20 -4.49 4.31
CA ILE A 93 -6.59 -5.79 4.86
C ILE A 93 -7.36 -5.63 6.16
N ARG A 94 -6.93 -4.72 7.05
CA ARG A 94 -7.60 -4.48 8.33
C ARG A 94 -8.94 -3.74 8.19
N GLN A 95 -9.09 -2.92 7.15
CA GLN A 95 -10.33 -2.20 6.89
C GLN A 95 -11.47 -3.14 6.48
N ASP A 96 -11.17 -4.19 5.70
CA ASP A 96 -12.13 -5.21 5.29
C ASP A 96 -11.48 -6.62 5.28
N PRO A 97 -11.31 -7.24 6.47
CA PRO A 97 -10.70 -8.55 6.58
C PRO A 97 -11.53 -9.65 5.91
N ASP A 98 -12.86 -9.55 5.97
CA ASP A 98 -13.79 -10.52 5.39
C ASP A 98 -13.72 -10.51 3.87
N GLY A 99 -13.85 -9.32 3.26
CA GLY A 99 -13.72 -9.17 1.81
C GLY A 99 -12.33 -9.59 1.32
N THR A 100 -11.27 -9.20 2.04
CA THR A 100 -9.92 -9.56 1.62
C THR A 100 -9.64 -11.06 1.75
N ALA A 101 -10.14 -11.72 2.81
CA ALA A 101 -10.04 -13.17 2.96
C ALA A 101 -10.80 -13.90 1.84
N LEU A 102 -12.01 -13.45 1.48
CA LEU A 102 -12.77 -13.99 0.36
C LEU A 102 -11.98 -13.90 -0.95
N LEU A 103 -11.47 -12.70 -1.29
CA LEU A 103 -10.68 -12.51 -2.50
C LEU A 103 -9.43 -13.37 -2.50
N TYR A 104 -8.73 -13.46 -1.37
CA TYR A 104 -7.52 -14.28 -1.27
C TYR A 104 -7.84 -15.77 -1.44
N GLN A 105 -8.87 -16.29 -0.77
CA GLN A 105 -9.29 -17.69 -0.91
C GLN A 105 -9.68 -18.03 -2.35
N ARG A 106 -10.48 -17.18 -3.00
CA ARG A 106 -10.80 -17.32 -4.43
C ARG A 106 -9.55 -17.32 -5.30
N GLY A 107 -8.59 -16.44 -4.98
CA GLY A 107 -7.28 -16.43 -5.62
C GLY A 107 -6.53 -17.75 -5.47
N THR A 108 -6.51 -18.34 -4.28
CA THR A 108 -5.80 -19.62 -4.04
C THR A 108 -6.38 -20.80 -4.82
N GLU A 109 -7.69 -20.79 -5.10
CA GLU A 109 -8.37 -21.82 -5.90
C GLU A 109 -7.97 -21.75 -7.39
N LEU A 110 -7.59 -20.57 -7.87
CA LEU A 110 -7.40 -20.29 -9.30
C LEU A 110 -5.94 -20.04 -9.71
N VAL A 111 -5.07 -19.66 -8.76
CA VAL A 111 -3.68 -19.32 -9.05
C VAL A 111 -2.90 -20.58 -9.47
N ALA A 112 -2.22 -20.50 -10.62
CA ALA A 112 -1.41 -21.61 -11.15
C ALA A 112 0.08 -21.53 -10.73
N THR A 113 0.42 -20.64 -9.81
CA THR A 113 1.80 -20.36 -9.36
C THR A 113 2.00 -20.80 -7.91
N ILE A 114 3.24 -20.71 -7.44
CA ILE A 114 3.59 -20.96 -6.03
C ILE A 114 3.25 -19.78 -5.10
N ASP A 115 2.60 -18.72 -5.60
CA ASP A 115 2.40 -17.48 -4.85
C ASP A 115 1.66 -17.68 -3.52
N GLN A 116 0.72 -18.64 -3.46
CA GLN A 116 0.04 -18.98 -2.21
C GLN A 116 0.99 -19.47 -1.12
N VAL A 117 2.02 -20.24 -1.50
CA VAL A 117 3.05 -20.78 -0.58
C VAL A 117 3.99 -19.66 -0.16
N VAL A 118 4.36 -18.80 -1.11
CA VAL A 118 5.26 -17.67 -0.86
C VAL A 118 4.61 -16.66 0.07
N ALA A 119 3.36 -16.29 -0.13
CA ALA A 119 2.63 -15.38 0.76
C ALA A 119 2.56 -15.92 2.21
N GLY A 120 2.44 -17.25 2.35
CA GLY A 120 2.52 -17.95 3.63
C GLY A 120 1.24 -17.84 4.46
N ALA A 121 0.08 -17.74 3.81
CA ALA A 121 -1.20 -17.74 4.49
C ALA A 121 -1.57 -19.14 5.00
N THR A 122 -2.14 -19.21 6.21
CA THR A 122 -2.64 -20.47 6.79
C THR A 122 -3.92 -20.87 6.07
N ILE A 123 -4.08 -22.16 5.74
CA ILE A 123 -5.27 -22.69 5.05
C ILE A 123 -6.15 -23.44 6.06
N PRO A 124 -7.47 -23.15 6.14
CA PRO A 124 -8.20 -22.12 5.39
C PRO A 124 -7.86 -20.69 5.83
N THR A 125 -7.73 -19.77 4.87
CA THR A 125 -7.35 -18.37 5.14
C THR A 125 -8.55 -17.53 5.52
N GLY A 126 -8.95 -17.52 6.79
CA GLY A 126 -10.04 -16.68 7.28
C GLY A 126 -9.62 -15.21 7.51
N PRO A 127 -10.56 -14.38 8.01
CA PRO A 127 -10.31 -12.98 8.33
C PRO A 127 -9.20 -12.77 9.39
N THR A 128 -9.06 -13.70 10.33
CA THR A 128 -8.00 -13.61 11.35
C THR A 128 -6.65 -13.96 10.74
N GLU A 129 -6.60 -15.00 9.91
CA GLU A 129 -5.40 -15.47 9.24
C GLU A 129 -4.87 -14.44 8.24
N ILE A 130 -5.74 -13.76 7.49
CA ILE A 130 -5.32 -12.74 6.52
C ILE A 130 -4.70 -11.51 7.21
N VAL A 131 -5.24 -11.09 8.36
CA VAL A 131 -4.67 -10.03 9.20
C VAL A 131 -3.32 -10.47 9.77
N ALA A 132 -3.21 -11.70 10.24
CA ALA A 132 -1.95 -12.25 10.74
C ALA A 132 -0.85 -12.25 9.66
N VAL A 133 -1.19 -12.63 8.42
CA VAL A 133 -0.26 -12.57 7.28
C VAL A 133 0.22 -11.14 7.02
N ALA A 134 -0.68 -10.15 7.01
CA ALA A 134 -0.32 -8.75 6.82
C ALA A 134 0.65 -8.24 7.91
N ASP A 135 0.34 -8.59 9.16
CA ASP A 135 1.14 -8.29 10.34
C ASP A 135 2.52 -8.96 10.27
N GLU A 136 2.61 -10.21 9.83
CA GLU A 136 3.89 -10.91 9.63
C GLU A 136 4.74 -10.30 8.53
N ILE A 137 4.13 -9.96 7.40
CA ILE A 137 4.81 -9.30 6.27
C ILE A 137 5.42 -7.97 6.75
N LEU A 138 4.65 -7.14 7.45
CA LEU A 138 5.13 -5.87 7.98
C LEU A 138 6.25 -6.07 9.02
N ARG A 139 6.12 -7.06 9.93
CA ARG A 139 7.20 -7.42 10.86
C ARG A 139 8.48 -7.85 10.13
N GLY A 140 8.33 -8.58 9.02
CA GLY A 140 9.45 -9.04 8.20
C GLY A 140 10.32 -7.90 7.64
N LEU A 141 9.72 -6.76 7.30
CA LEU A 141 10.46 -5.57 6.86
C LEU A 141 11.45 -5.06 7.90
N PHE A 142 11.15 -5.25 9.19
CA PHE A 142 11.95 -4.75 10.30
C PHE A 142 12.86 -5.79 10.95
N ARG A 143 12.53 -7.09 10.87
CA ARG A 143 13.34 -8.20 11.44
C ARG A 143 14.59 -8.56 10.64
N GLY A 144 14.78 -7.96 9.46
CA GLY A 144 16.01 -8.10 8.66
C GLY A 144 15.84 -8.87 7.35
N ASP A 145 14.67 -9.41 7.08
CA ASP A 145 14.40 -10.14 5.84
C ASP A 145 13.55 -9.31 4.87
N PHE A 146 14.05 -8.10 4.58
CA PHE A 146 13.30 -7.08 3.85
C PHE A 146 12.88 -7.55 2.45
N ALA A 147 13.78 -8.22 1.73
CA ALA A 147 13.50 -8.75 0.40
C ALA A 147 12.43 -9.85 0.45
N VAL A 148 12.51 -10.76 1.43
CA VAL A 148 11.52 -11.82 1.62
C VAL A 148 10.15 -11.22 1.97
N ALA A 149 10.10 -10.24 2.87
CA ALA A 149 8.84 -9.56 3.21
C ALA A 149 8.19 -8.91 1.98
N LEU A 150 8.98 -8.27 1.10
CA LEU A 150 8.48 -7.73 -0.16
C LEU A 150 7.98 -8.80 -1.11
N GLU A 151 8.67 -9.95 -1.21
CA GLU A 151 8.23 -11.07 -2.05
C GLU A 151 6.92 -11.67 -1.52
N ARG A 152 6.79 -11.85 -0.19
CA ARG A 152 5.54 -12.28 0.46
C ARG A 152 4.40 -11.32 0.17
N ALA A 153 4.64 -10.01 0.28
CA ALA A 153 3.65 -8.97 -0.05
C ALA A 153 3.23 -9.01 -1.52
N ALA A 154 4.20 -9.16 -2.43
CA ALA A 154 3.92 -9.24 -3.86
C ALA A 154 3.13 -10.51 -4.22
N ALA A 155 3.52 -11.65 -3.67
CA ALA A 155 2.81 -12.92 -3.83
C ALA A 155 1.37 -12.83 -3.31
N PHE A 156 1.17 -12.21 -2.14
CA PHE A 156 -0.15 -11.94 -1.60
C PHE A 156 -1.00 -11.13 -2.59
N CYS A 157 -0.48 -10.01 -3.09
CA CYS A 157 -1.19 -9.16 -4.03
C CYS A 157 -1.54 -9.89 -5.33
N ARG A 158 -0.65 -10.75 -5.84
CA ARG A 158 -0.93 -11.57 -7.04
C ARG A 158 -2.09 -12.53 -6.82
N VAL A 159 -2.10 -13.24 -5.68
CA VAL A 159 -3.20 -14.15 -5.32
C VAL A 159 -4.51 -13.38 -5.16
N ALA A 160 -4.52 -12.31 -4.36
CA ALA A 160 -5.72 -11.50 -4.14
C ALA A 160 -6.24 -10.88 -5.44
N ALA A 161 -5.36 -10.45 -6.35
CA ALA A 161 -5.76 -9.92 -7.65
C ALA A 161 -6.44 -10.97 -8.54
N VAL A 162 -5.95 -12.21 -8.55
CA VAL A 162 -6.61 -13.32 -9.27
C VAL A 162 -8.03 -13.53 -8.74
N GLY A 163 -8.21 -13.56 -7.42
CA GLY A 163 -9.53 -13.71 -6.82
C GLY A 163 -10.45 -12.51 -7.04
N ALA A 164 -9.91 -11.29 -7.02
CA ALA A 164 -10.65 -10.07 -7.34
C ALA A 164 -11.21 -10.10 -8.76
N THR A 165 -10.40 -10.51 -9.75
CA THR A 165 -10.87 -10.67 -11.14
C THR A 165 -11.97 -11.72 -11.23
N SER A 166 -11.81 -12.89 -10.60
CA SER A 166 -12.84 -13.93 -10.62
C SER A 166 -14.16 -13.47 -9.99
N VAL A 167 -14.10 -12.76 -8.86
CA VAL A 167 -15.32 -12.23 -8.20
C VAL A 167 -15.97 -11.14 -9.05
N ALA A 168 -15.19 -10.34 -9.76
CA ALA A 168 -15.71 -9.35 -10.70
C ALA A 168 -16.43 -10.01 -11.90
N ASP A 169 -15.86 -11.08 -12.46
CA ASP A 169 -16.48 -11.85 -13.56
C ASP A 169 -17.82 -12.49 -13.13
N ASP A 170 -17.88 -13.05 -11.92
CA ASP A 170 -19.14 -13.56 -11.34
C ASP A 170 -20.19 -12.43 -11.18
N ALA A 171 -19.75 -11.25 -10.72
CA ALA A 171 -20.62 -10.10 -10.51
C ALA A 171 -21.17 -9.52 -11.82
N GLU A 172 -20.40 -9.55 -12.91
CA GLU A 172 -20.83 -9.07 -14.24
C GLU A 172 -22.06 -9.84 -14.74
N THR A 173 -22.14 -11.13 -14.45
CA THR A 173 -23.31 -11.96 -14.79
C THR A 173 -24.58 -11.51 -14.07
N LEU A 174 -24.45 -11.03 -12.83
CA LEU A 174 -25.56 -10.62 -11.99
C LEU A 174 -25.92 -9.13 -12.14
N ASN A 175 -24.94 -8.29 -12.50
CA ASN A 175 -25.09 -6.85 -12.64
C ASN A 175 -24.15 -6.27 -13.71
N PRO A 176 -24.50 -6.41 -15.00
CA PRO A 176 -23.63 -6.01 -16.12
C PRO A 176 -23.42 -4.50 -16.25
N GLN A 177 -24.20 -3.69 -15.55
CA GLN A 177 -24.04 -2.23 -15.56
C GLN A 177 -22.94 -1.78 -14.60
N ARG A 178 -22.71 -2.53 -13.51
CA ARG A 178 -21.77 -2.16 -12.45
C ARG A 178 -20.34 -2.04 -12.95
N GLY A 179 -19.87 -2.95 -13.81
CA GLY A 179 -18.54 -2.87 -14.39
C GLY A 179 -18.37 -1.61 -15.24
N SER A 180 -19.40 -1.24 -16.01
CA SER A 180 -19.42 -0.02 -16.80
C SER A 180 -19.39 1.24 -15.94
N ASP A 181 -20.19 1.29 -14.86
CA ASP A 181 -20.23 2.42 -13.93
C ASP A 181 -18.88 2.66 -13.23
N LEU A 182 -18.17 1.58 -12.89
CA LEU A 182 -16.87 1.64 -12.21
C LEU A 182 -15.70 1.99 -13.16
N THR A 183 -15.90 1.93 -14.48
CA THR A 183 -14.85 2.16 -15.49
C THR A 183 -15.13 3.35 -16.40
N ALA A 184 -16.29 3.99 -16.27
CA ALA A 184 -16.60 5.25 -16.94
C ALA A 184 -15.65 6.36 -16.45
N LYS A 185 -15.06 7.10 -17.40
CA LYS A 185 -14.10 8.19 -17.15
C LYS A 185 -14.77 9.51 -16.84
#